data_AF-A0A848KBQ0-F1
#
_entry.id   AF-A0A848KBQ0-F1
#
_cell.length_a   1.000
_cell.length_b   1.000
_cell.length_c   1.000
_cell.angle_alpha   90.00
_cell.angle_beta   90.00
_cell.angle_gamma   90.00
#
_symmetry.space_group_name_H-M   'P 1'
#
loop_
_entity.id
_entity.type
_entity.pdbx_description
1 polymer ?
#
loop_
_entity_poly.entity_id
_entity_poly.type
_entity_poly.pdbx_seq_one_letter_code
_entity_poly.pdbx_strand_id
1 'polypeptide(L)'
;MGPQVSSVICGARRAELRMDMAAGQPEQQLIDRLRAGDESAFAELVEVHTPMMLRVARGYVASHEVAEDVVQETWIALVKGIDRFEGRSTLRTWLFKVLVNIAKSRGIRDQRDQAPYPGGATVDPSRFRPGTDPEWPGHWETPPTPWPETPEGSVLGSEVLELTRRELDRLPEKQRVVVALRDVLGLDSDEVCALLSLTAANQRVLLHRGRARIRESLAEYLEVRV
;
A
#
# COMPACT_ATOMS: atom_id res chain seq x y z
N MET A 1 38.79 -1.26 21.98
CA MET A 1 37.65 -1.86 22.70
C MET A 1 36.39 -1.35 22.03
N GLY A 2 35.83 -2.10 21.07
CA GLY A 2 34.49 -1.83 20.55
C GLY A 2 33.42 -2.39 21.50
N PRO A 3 32.11 -2.39 21.13
CA PRO A 3 31.56 -1.95 19.84
C PRO A 3 30.24 -1.12 19.92
N GLN A 4 29.75 -0.70 18.74
CA GLN A 4 28.36 -0.36 18.35
C GLN A 4 27.62 0.85 18.93
N VAL A 5 27.47 1.92 18.12
CA VAL A 5 26.16 2.59 17.88
C VAL A 5 26.15 3.10 16.43
N SER A 6 25.73 2.25 15.51
CA SER A 6 25.47 2.59 14.10
C SER A 6 24.03 2.13 13.82
N SER A 7 23.03 2.99 14.09
CA SER A 7 21.60 2.67 13.90
C SER A 7 20.64 3.87 14.07
N VAL A 8 20.95 5.05 13.53
CA VAL A 8 19.94 6.15 13.47
C VAL A 8 19.72 6.66 12.03
N ILE A 9 20.46 6.09 11.07
CA ILE A 9 20.15 6.23 9.65
C ILE A 9 18.85 5.44 9.39
N CYS A 10 17.78 6.10 8.98
CA CYS A 10 16.58 5.43 8.44
C CYS A 10 15.79 4.61 9.49
N GLY A 11 15.46 5.23 10.63
CA GLY A 11 14.77 4.63 11.77
C GLY A 11 13.24 4.52 11.69
N ALA A 12 12.63 4.57 10.50
CA ALA A 12 11.20 4.25 10.31
C ALA A 12 11.01 2.87 9.66
N ARG A 13 11.87 1.89 10.00
CA ARG A 13 11.66 0.49 9.61
C ARG A 13 10.86 -0.34 10.63
N ARG A 14 10.29 0.23 11.71
CA ARG A 14 9.73 -0.64 12.77
C ARG A 14 8.75 -0.11 13.83
N ALA A 15 8.16 1.08 13.70
CA ALA A 15 7.07 1.51 14.61
C ALA A 15 5.75 1.54 13.82
N GLU A 16 4.96 0.46 13.86
CA GLU A 16 3.83 0.37 14.80
C GLU A 16 2.58 1.20 14.44
N LEU A 17 2.28 1.36 13.14
CA LEU A 17 0.92 1.61 12.65
C LEU A 17 0.47 0.38 11.84
N ARG A 18 0.25 -0.76 12.50
CA ARG A 18 -1.08 -1.23 12.92
C ARG A 18 -2.14 -1.12 11.81
N MET A 19 -1.98 -1.96 10.79
CA MET A 19 -3.11 -2.63 10.12
C MET A 19 -2.90 -4.15 10.04
N ASP A 20 -2.11 -4.71 10.97
CA ASP A 20 -1.87 -6.16 11.13
C ASP A 20 -2.91 -6.85 12.04
N MET A 21 -4.16 -6.41 12.06
CA MET A 21 -5.19 -7.04 12.90
C MET A 21 -6.40 -7.46 12.08
N ALA A 22 -6.20 -8.51 11.29
CA ALA A 22 -7.23 -9.55 11.21
C ALA A 22 -7.12 -10.52 12.40
N ALA A 23 -5.92 -10.71 12.97
CA ALA A 23 -5.71 -11.40 14.24
C ALA A 23 -4.36 -10.95 14.81
N GLY A 24 -4.27 -10.64 16.11
CA GLY A 24 -3.02 -10.21 16.77
C GLY A 24 -2.01 -11.32 16.98
N GLN A 25 -1.88 -12.18 15.98
CA GLN A 25 -1.05 -13.36 15.98
C GLN A 25 0.22 -13.07 15.15
N PRO A 26 1.39 -13.53 15.59
CA PRO A 26 2.60 -13.53 14.79
C PRO A 26 2.37 -14.18 13.42
N GLU A 27 2.90 -13.58 12.34
CA GLU A 27 2.75 -14.06 10.96
C GLU A 27 3.09 -15.56 10.80
N GLN A 28 4.07 -16.05 11.58
CA GLN A 28 4.45 -17.45 11.59
C GLN A 28 3.31 -18.37 12.05
N GLN A 29 2.54 -17.98 13.07
CA GLN A 29 1.39 -18.77 13.53
C GLN A 29 0.29 -18.84 12.47
N LEU A 30 0.06 -17.74 11.76
CA LEU A 30 -0.86 -17.72 10.63
C LEU A 30 -0.41 -18.67 9.52
N ILE A 31 0.88 -18.65 9.15
CA ILE A 31 1.45 -19.56 8.15
C ILE A 31 1.28 -21.02 8.57
N ASP A 32 1.55 -21.34 9.83
CA ASP A 32 1.44 -22.72 10.32
C ASP A 32 -0.02 -23.20 10.33
N ARG A 33 -0.97 -22.32 10.69
CA ARG A 33 -2.42 -22.61 10.59
C ARG A 33 -2.84 -22.87 9.14
N LEU A 34 -2.37 -22.05 8.20
CA LEU A 34 -2.67 -22.24 6.77
C LEU A 34 -2.11 -23.55 6.22
N ARG A 35 -0.88 -23.92 6.60
CA ARG A 35 -0.28 -25.23 6.23
C ARG A 35 -1.03 -26.40 6.83
N ALA A 36 -1.61 -26.22 8.02
CA ALA A 36 -2.47 -27.21 8.65
C ALA A 36 -3.87 -27.30 8.00
N GLY A 37 -4.17 -26.46 7.01
CA GLY A 37 -5.46 -26.44 6.32
C GLY A 37 -6.58 -25.78 7.13
N ASP A 38 -6.26 -24.86 8.06
CA ASP A 38 -7.26 -24.12 8.83
C ASP A 38 -8.08 -23.19 7.93
N GLU A 39 -9.32 -23.61 7.65
CA GLU A 39 -10.27 -22.87 6.81
C GLU A 39 -10.64 -21.50 7.40
N SER A 40 -10.64 -21.35 8.73
CA SER A 40 -10.95 -20.07 9.38
C SER A 40 -9.85 -19.04 9.15
N ALA A 41 -8.59 -19.47 9.28
CA ALA A 41 -7.42 -18.64 8.98
C ALA A 41 -7.40 -18.19 7.51
N PHE A 42 -7.80 -19.08 6.60
CA PHE A 42 -7.93 -18.75 5.19
C PHE A 42 -9.06 -17.76 4.92
N ALA A 43 -10.25 -17.97 5.52
CA ALA A 43 -11.39 -17.07 5.37
C ALA A 43 -11.08 -15.65 5.86
N GLU A 44 -10.40 -15.52 7.00
CA GLU A 44 -9.94 -14.23 7.53
C GLU A 44 -9.03 -13.50 6.52
N LEU A 45 -8.08 -14.20 5.91
CA LEU A 45 -7.22 -13.64 4.87
C LEU A 45 -8.00 -13.18 3.63
N VAL A 46 -8.95 -14.01 3.19
CA VAL A 46 -9.80 -13.70 2.03
C VAL A 46 -10.58 -12.42 2.28
N GLU A 47 -11.24 -12.29 3.43
CA GLU A 47 -12.02 -11.10 3.80
C GLU A 47 -11.16 -9.83 3.80
N VAL A 48 -9.98 -9.91 4.41
CA VAL A 48 -9.11 -8.76 4.63
C VAL A 48 -8.42 -8.29 3.34
N HIS A 49 -7.96 -9.22 2.50
CA HIS A 49 -7.11 -8.86 1.37
C HIS A 49 -7.84 -8.78 0.04
N THR A 50 -8.97 -9.48 -0.15
CA THR A 50 -9.70 -9.49 -1.44
C THR A 50 -10.03 -8.10 -1.96
N PRO A 51 -10.57 -7.15 -1.16
CA PRO A 51 -10.87 -5.81 -1.67
C PRO A 51 -9.63 -5.08 -2.21
N MET A 52 -8.47 -5.27 -1.60
CA MET A 52 -7.21 -4.66 -2.05
C MET A 52 -6.64 -5.38 -3.27
N MET A 53 -6.71 -6.71 -3.30
CA MET A 53 -6.29 -7.49 -4.45
C MET A 53 -7.12 -7.15 -5.68
N LEU A 54 -8.43 -6.93 -5.54
CA LEU A 54 -9.29 -6.45 -6.62
C LEU A 54 -8.85 -5.07 -7.14
N ARG A 55 -8.52 -4.12 -6.26
CA ARG A 55 -8.02 -2.79 -6.68
C ARG A 55 -6.72 -2.89 -7.46
N VAL A 56 -5.80 -3.75 -7.03
CA VAL A 56 -4.53 -3.98 -7.72
C VAL A 56 -4.74 -4.73 -9.03
N ALA A 57 -5.56 -5.78 -9.06
CA ALA A 57 -5.82 -6.58 -10.25
C ALA A 57 -6.56 -5.79 -11.34
N ARG A 58 -7.55 -4.99 -10.95
CA ARG A 58 -8.22 -4.02 -11.84
C ARG A 58 -7.23 -3.06 -12.49
N GLY A 59 -6.05 -2.90 -11.87
CA GLY A 59 -4.83 -2.25 -12.34
C GLY A 59 -4.19 -2.81 -13.64
N TYR A 60 -4.61 -3.97 -14.10
CA TYR A 60 -3.95 -4.71 -15.17
C TYR A 60 -4.92 -5.30 -16.20
N VAL A 61 -6.19 -5.47 -15.84
CA VAL A 61 -7.16 -6.23 -16.64
C VAL A 61 -8.36 -5.39 -17.03
N ALA A 62 -9.02 -5.78 -18.11
CA ALA A 62 -9.98 -4.92 -18.80
C ALA A 62 -11.35 -4.79 -18.11
N SER A 63 -11.75 -5.76 -17.29
CA SER A 63 -13.06 -5.79 -16.63
C SER A 63 -12.98 -6.24 -15.17
N HIS A 64 -14.07 -6.03 -14.43
CA HIS A 64 -14.17 -6.45 -13.04
C HIS A 64 -14.16 -7.98 -12.92
N GLU A 65 -14.87 -8.69 -13.80
CA GLU A 65 -14.94 -10.16 -13.74
C GLU A 65 -13.55 -10.78 -13.94
N VAL A 66 -12.76 -10.26 -14.88
CA VAL A 66 -11.39 -10.74 -15.09
C VAL A 66 -10.52 -10.47 -13.86
N ALA A 67 -10.75 -9.37 -13.15
CA ALA A 67 -10.04 -9.06 -11.91
C ALA A 67 -10.42 -10.02 -10.77
N GLU A 68 -11.70 -10.37 -10.64
CA GLU A 68 -12.16 -11.37 -9.68
C GLU A 68 -11.52 -12.72 -9.94
N ASP A 69 -11.49 -13.16 -11.20
CA ASP A 69 -10.85 -14.42 -11.58
C ASP A 69 -9.34 -14.41 -11.25
N VAL A 70 -8.65 -13.27 -11.45
CA VAL A 70 -7.23 -13.11 -11.07
C VAL A 70 -7.06 -13.28 -9.55
N VAL A 71 -7.95 -12.69 -8.75
CA VAL A 71 -7.93 -12.81 -7.30
C VAL A 71 -8.18 -14.25 -6.87
N GLN A 72 -9.16 -14.92 -7.48
CA GLN A 72 -9.46 -16.34 -7.21
C GLN A 72 -8.26 -17.23 -7.52
N GLU A 73 -7.63 -17.09 -8.69
CA GLU A 73 -6.42 -17.84 -9.03
C GLU A 73 -5.28 -17.58 -8.06
N THR A 74 -5.17 -16.36 -7.54
CA THR A 74 -4.16 -16.02 -6.54
C THR A 74 -4.40 -16.74 -5.22
N TRP A 75 -5.64 -16.83 -4.77
CA TRP A 75 -6.00 -17.61 -3.58
C TRP A 75 -5.75 -19.11 -3.77
N ILE A 76 -6.05 -19.65 -4.95
CA ILE A 76 -5.72 -21.05 -5.29
C ILE A 76 -4.20 -21.26 -5.27
N ALA A 77 -3.43 -20.31 -5.79
CA ALA A 77 -1.97 -20.36 -5.78
C ALA A 77 -1.39 -20.27 -4.36
N LEU A 78 -2.01 -19.48 -3.47
CA LEU A 78 -1.65 -19.44 -2.05
C LEU A 78 -1.80 -20.84 -1.43
N VAL A 79 -2.98 -21.46 -1.53
CA VAL A 79 -3.26 -22.78 -0.95
C VAL A 79 -2.32 -23.85 -1.50
N LYS A 80 -2.06 -23.84 -2.81
CA LYS A 80 -1.13 -24.81 -3.44
C LYS A 80 0.35 -24.55 -3.12
N GLY A 81 0.69 -23.34 -2.68
CA GLY A 81 2.08 -22.88 -2.54
C GLY A 81 2.54 -22.68 -1.10
N ILE A 82 1.63 -22.61 -0.12
CA ILE A 82 1.94 -22.24 1.26
C ILE A 82 2.93 -23.20 1.96
N ASP A 83 2.89 -24.48 1.62
CA ASP A 83 3.84 -25.47 2.14
C ASP A 83 5.28 -25.20 1.71
N ARG A 84 5.45 -24.60 0.52
CA ARG A 84 6.77 -24.26 -0.06
C ARG A 84 7.19 -22.83 0.25
N PHE A 85 6.39 -22.08 1.00
CA PHE A 85 6.72 -20.71 1.36
C PHE A 85 7.86 -20.68 2.37
N GLU A 86 8.99 -20.06 2.00
CA GLU A 86 10.22 -20.08 2.80
C GLU A 86 10.41 -18.84 3.69
N GLY A 87 9.46 -17.90 3.73
CA GLY A 87 9.56 -16.71 4.59
C GLY A 87 10.63 -15.69 4.16
N ARG A 88 11.06 -15.69 2.90
CA ARG A 88 12.02 -14.69 2.36
C ARG A 88 11.42 -13.27 2.23
N SER A 89 10.10 -13.16 2.38
CA SER A 89 9.31 -11.93 2.47
C SER A 89 8.16 -12.18 3.44
N THR A 90 7.34 -11.17 3.74
CA THR A 90 6.04 -11.40 4.39
C THR A 90 5.12 -12.22 3.46
N LEU A 91 4.15 -12.92 4.06
CA LEU A 91 3.13 -13.70 3.35
C LEU A 91 2.30 -12.78 2.44
N ARG A 92 1.94 -11.60 2.95
CA ARG A 92 1.23 -10.55 2.23
C ARG A 92 2.00 -10.10 0.98
N THR A 93 3.30 -9.81 1.10
CA THR A 93 4.12 -9.41 -0.06
C THR A 93 4.19 -10.52 -1.10
N TRP A 94 4.33 -11.78 -0.66
CA TRP A 94 4.33 -12.93 -1.58
C TRP A 94 2.99 -13.08 -2.31
N LEU A 95 1.86 -12.98 -1.59
CA LEU A 95 0.52 -13.08 -2.17
C LEU A 95 0.27 -12.02 -3.24
N PHE A 96 0.61 -10.75 -2.97
CA PHE A 96 0.46 -9.67 -3.95
C PHE A 96 1.45 -9.78 -5.12
N LYS A 97 2.61 -10.40 -4.91
CA LYS A 97 3.52 -10.73 -6.00
C LYS A 97 2.92 -11.77 -6.95
N VAL A 98 2.30 -12.81 -6.41
CA VAL A 98 1.57 -13.82 -7.19
C VAL A 98 0.43 -13.15 -7.95
N LEU A 99 -0.37 -12.30 -7.28
CA LEU A 99 -1.46 -11.52 -7.89
C LEU A 99 -0.99 -10.74 -9.11
N VAL A 100 0.03 -9.90 -8.96
CA VAL A 100 0.53 -9.05 -10.06
C VAL A 100 1.05 -9.90 -11.21
N ASN A 101 1.70 -11.04 -10.93
CA ASN A 101 2.16 -11.93 -11.99
C ASN A 101 1.00 -12.52 -12.79
N ILE A 102 -0.04 -13.02 -12.12
CA ILE A 102 -1.25 -13.55 -12.77
C ILE A 102 -1.94 -12.43 -13.57
N ALA A 103 -2.11 -11.27 -12.97
CA ALA A 103 -2.75 -10.11 -13.60
C ALA A 103 -2.00 -9.66 -14.87
N LYS A 104 -0.66 -9.60 -14.82
CA LYS A 104 0.20 -9.29 -15.98
C LYS A 104 0.07 -10.34 -17.08
N SER A 105 0.01 -11.62 -16.73
CA SER A 105 -0.15 -12.69 -17.73
C SER A 105 -1.49 -12.65 -18.45
N ARG A 106 -2.54 -12.15 -17.79
CA ARG A 106 -3.88 -12.00 -18.39
C ARG A 106 -4.13 -10.63 -19.06
N GLY A 107 -3.37 -9.61 -18.67
CA GLY A 107 -3.58 -8.23 -19.08
C GLY A 107 -3.02 -7.91 -20.48
N ILE A 108 -3.90 -7.54 -21.41
CA ILE A 108 -3.56 -6.88 -22.67
C ILE A 108 -4.00 -5.41 -22.55
N ARG A 109 -3.23 -4.57 -21.84
CA ARG A 109 -3.49 -3.12 -21.84
C ARG A 109 -2.26 -2.30 -21.48
N ASP A 110 -1.40 -2.08 -22.48
CA ASP A 110 -0.46 -0.96 -22.42
C ASP A 110 -1.18 0.31 -22.93
N GLN A 111 -2.04 0.90 -22.10
CA GLN A 111 -2.54 2.25 -22.37
C GLN A 111 -1.57 3.26 -21.77
N ARG A 112 -0.88 3.97 -22.66
CA ARG A 112 -0.06 5.15 -22.39
C ARG A 112 -0.96 6.34 -22.03
N ASP A 113 -1.78 6.21 -20.99
CA ASP A 113 -2.52 7.34 -20.44
C ASP A 113 -1.69 7.99 -19.33
N GLN A 114 -0.66 8.72 -19.76
CA GLN A 114 -0.09 9.78 -18.93
C GLN A 114 -0.92 11.04 -19.18
N ALA A 115 -2.03 11.18 -18.46
CA ALA A 115 -2.68 12.49 -18.38
C ALA A 115 -1.63 13.51 -17.87
N PRO A 116 -1.46 14.67 -18.54
CA PRO A 116 -0.57 15.72 -18.07
C PRO A 116 -0.96 16.14 -16.66
N TYR A 117 -0.04 16.00 -15.71
CA TYR A 117 -0.19 16.56 -14.36
C TYR A 117 0.33 18.00 -14.41
N PRO A 118 -0.48 19.02 -14.07
CA PRO A 118 0.04 20.37 -13.90
C PRO A 118 1.04 20.34 -12.74
N GLY A 119 2.33 20.48 -13.05
CA GLY A 119 3.39 20.41 -12.06
C GLY A 119 3.23 21.50 -11.00
N GLY A 120 3.25 21.08 -9.74
CA GLY A 120 3.28 21.97 -8.57
C GLY A 120 3.77 21.19 -7.36
N ALA A 121 4.48 21.86 -6.44
CA ALA A 121 4.80 21.30 -5.14
C ALA A 121 3.50 21.12 -4.37
N THR A 122 2.99 19.90 -4.32
CA THR A 122 1.66 19.64 -3.77
C THR A 122 1.64 19.69 -2.23
N VAL A 123 2.79 19.90 -1.58
CA VAL A 123 2.93 20.25 -0.16
C VAL A 123 4.04 21.27 -0.03
N ASP A 124 3.84 22.28 0.80
CA ASP A 124 4.87 23.24 1.15
C ASP A 124 6.07 22.50 1.77
N PRO A 125 7.28 22.60 1.19
CA PRO A 125 8.50 22.02 1.76
C PRO A 125 8.74 22.43 3.21
N SER A 126 8.24 23.59 3.65
CA SER A 126 8.35 24.08 5.04
C SER A 126 7.66 23.18 6.06
N ARG A 127 6.75 22.29 5.63
CA ARG A 127 6.10 21.31 6.51
C ARG A 127 7.02 20.17 6.96
N PHE A 128 8.18 20.04 6.32
CA PHE A 128 9.16 19.01 6.62
C PHE A 128 10.48 19.64 7.03
N ARG A 129 11.15 18.99 7.99
CA ARG A 129 12.49 19.34 8.40
C ARG A 129 13.44 19.23 7.21
N PRO A 130 14.38 20.17 7.06
CA PRO A 130 15.34 20.15 5.96
C PRO A 130 16.20 18.89 6.02
N GLY A 131 16.70 18.44 4.87
CA GLY A 131 17.58 17.26 4.79
C GLY A 131 18.91 17.42 5.54
N THR A 132 19.22 18.65 5.98
CA THR A 132 20.39 18.99 6.80
C THR A 132 20.10 18.96 8.31
N ASP A 133 18.87 18.66 8.73
CA ASP A 133 18.55 18.48 10.16
C ASP A 133 19.38 17.29 10.70
N PRO A 134 20.14 17.50 11.79
CA PRO A 134 21.10 16.51 12.30
C PRO A 134 20.43 15.31 12.98
N GLU A 135 19.15 15.41 13.34
CA GLU A 135 18.47 14.39 14.15
C GLU A 135 17.33 13.72 13.36
N TRP A 136 16.54 14.50 12.63
CA TRP A 136 15.31 14.05 11.95
C TRP A 136 15.13 14.66 10.55
N PRO A 137 16.05 14.44 9.60
CA PRO A 137 15.97 15.00 8.24
C PRO A 137 14.75 14.45 7.47
N GLY A 138 13.93 15.36 6.94
CA GLY A 138 12.73 15.02 6.17
C GLY A 138 11.51 14.58 7.00
N HIS A 139 11.60 14.64 8.34
CA HIS A 139 10.45 14.43 9.22
C HIS A 139 9.49 15.62 9.19
N TRP A 140 8.28 15.46 9.74
CA TRP A 140 7.36 16.57 9.92
C TRP A 140 7.98 17.65 10.81
N GLU A 141 7.89 18.91 10.39
CA GLU A 141 8.20 20.07 11.24
C GLU A 141 7.20 20.12 12.41
N THR A 142 5.91 19.95 12.09
CA THR A 142 4.84 19.70 13.05
C THR A 142 4.09 18.45 12.61
N PRO A 143 4.13 17.35 13.39
CA PRO A 143 3.45 16.11 13.03
C PRO A 143 1.93 16.32 13.03
N PRO A 144 1.19 15.62 12.14
CA PRO A 144 -0.25 15.64 12.17
C PRO A 144 -0.78 15.11 13.50
N THR A 145 -1.80 15.77 14.05
CA THR A 145 -2.48 15.31 15.26
C THR A 145 -3.38 14.12 14.94
N PRO A 146 -3.44 13.10 15.82
CA PRO A 146 -4.45 12.05 15.73
C PRO A 146 -5.87 12.62 15.70
N TRP A 147 -6.79 11.87 15.09
CA TRP A 147 -8.20 12.23 15.15
C TRP A 147 -8.69 12.27 16.60
N PRO A 148 -9.56 13.21 16.98
CA PRO A 148 -10.13 13.24 18.33
C PRO A 148 -10.85 11.94 18.64
N GLU A 149 -10.68 11.41 19.86
CA GLU A 149 -11.44 10.26 20.36
C GLU A 149 -12.87 10.68 20.79
N THR A 150 -13.58 11.36 19.88
CA THR A 150 -14.99 11.75 20.05
C THR A 150 -15.85 11.05 18.99
N PRO A 151 -17.17 10.90 19.22
CA PRO A 151 -18.07 10.36 18.21
C PRO A 151 -17.96 11.10 16.86
N GLU A 152 -17.87 12.43 16.88
CA GLU A 152 -17.71 13.27 15.70
C GLU A 152 -16.36 13.01 15.01
N GLY A 153 -15.28 12.86 15.78
CA GLY A 153 -13.94 12.52 15.26
C GLY A 153 -13.90 11.15 14.59
N SER A 154 -14.60 10.16 15.15
CA SER A 154 -14.71 8.81 14.56
C SER A 154 -15.50 8.80 13.25
N VAL A 155 -16.58 9.57 13.17
CA VAL A 155 -17.38 9.71 11.94
C VAL A 155 -16.55 10.40 10.87
N LEU A 156 -15.91 11.52 11.21
CA LEU A 156 -15.04 12.25 10.28
C LEU A 156 -13.89 11.37 9.76
N GLY A 157 -13.22 10.62 10.65
CA GLY A 157 -12.16 9.70 10.26
C GLY A 157 -12.65 8.62 9.29
N SER A 158 -13.86 8.08 9.51
CA SER A 158 -14.47 7.09 8.61
C SER A 158 -14.80 7.69 7.24
N GLU A 159 -15.34 8.90 7.19
CA GLU A 159 -15.63 9.61 5.95
C GLU A 159 -14.34 9.95 5.16
N VAL A 160 -13.28 10.38 5.84
CA VAL A 160 -11.98 10.66 5.21
C VAL A 160 -11.36 9.38 4.64
N LEU A 161 -11.48 8.25 5.34
CA LEU A 161 -11.02 6.96 4.83
C LEU A 161 -11.83 6.51 3.60
N GLU A 162 -13.14 6.71 3.61
CA GLU A 162 -14.01 6.38 2.48
C GLU A 162 -13.70 7.26 1.26
N LEU A 163 -13.49 8.56 1.47
CA LEU A 163 -13.04 9.49 0.45
C LEU A 163 -11.67 9.06 -0.12
N THR A 164 -10.72 8.72 0.74
CA THR A 164 -9.39 8.26 0.32
C THR A 164 -9.49 7.02 -0.57
N ARG A 165 -10.32 6.04 -0.19
CA ARG A 165 -10.57 4.83 -1.00
C ARG A 165 -11.16 5.17 -2.37
N ARG A 166 -12.14 6.09 -2.40
CA ARG A 166 -12.75 6.54 -3.65
C ARG A 166 -11.76 7.25 -4.56
N GLU A 167 -10.92 8.12 -4.01
CA GLU A 167 -9.93 8.85 -4.81
C GLU A 167 -8.79 7.94 -5.29
N LEU A 168 -8.40 6.95 -4.49
CA LEU A 168 -7.50 5.88 -4.94
C LEU A 168 -8.08 5.14 -6.15
N ASP A 169 -9.37 4.79 -6.13
CA ASP A 169 -10.05 4.11 -7.24
C ASP A 169 -10.14 5.00 -8.50
N ARG A 170 -10.12 6.33 -8.35
CA ARG A 170 -10.13 7.31 -9.46
C ARG A 170 -8.75 7.60 -10.04
N LEU A 171 -7.66 7.21 -9.37
CA LEU A 171 -6.32 7.43 -9.89
C LEU A 171 -6.11 6.70 -11.23
N PRO A 172 -5.26 7.24 -12.12
CA PRO A 172 -4.73 6.49 -13.23
C PRO A 172 -4.10 5.19 -12.74
N GLU A 173 -4.32 4.13 -13.50
CA GLU A 173 -3.99 2.76 -13.18
C GLU A 173 -2.60 2.55 -12.55
N LYS A 174 -1.55 3.00 -13.25
CA LYS A 174 -0.15 2.85 -12.82
C LYS A 174 0.13 3.62 -11.51
N GLN A 175 -0.57 4.73 -11.27
CA GLN A 175 -0.45 5.48 -10.02
C GLN A 175 -1.16 4.74 -8.89
N ARG A 176 -2.39 4.24 -9.13
CA ARG A 176 -3.17 3.48 -8.15
C ARG A 176 -2.38 2.28 -7.62
N VAL A 177 -1.80 1.48 -8.52
CA VAL A 177 -1.02 0.30 -8.14
C VAL A 177 0.21 0.69 -7.34
N VAL A 178 0.97 1.72 -7.77
CA VAL A 178 2.16 2.16 -7.04
C VAL A 178 1.82 2.68 -5.64
N VAL A 179 0.75 3.47 -5.51
CA VAL A 179 0.26 3.98 -4.21
C VAL A 179 -0.20 2.82 -3.32
N ALA A 180 -0.99 1.88 -3.85
CA ALA A 180 -1.46 0.72 -3.09
C ALA A 180 -0.29 -0.11 -2.55
N LEU A 181 0.72 -0.40 -3.38
CA LEU A 181 1.87 -1.21 -2.97
C LEU A 181 2.76 -0.48 -1.95
N ARG A 182 3.03 0.83 -2.12
CA ARG A 182 3.92 1.58 -1.21
C ARG A 182 3.23 2.00 0.09
N ASP A 183 2.03 2.54 -0.01
CA ASP A 183 1.41 3.28 1.10
C ASP A 183 0.45 2.41 1.91
N VAL A 184 -0.15 1.40 1.27
CA VAL A 184 -1.07 0.47 1.95
C VAL A 184 -0.35 -0.82 2.33
N LEU A 185 0.35 -1.44 1.37
CA LEU A 185 1.04 -2.70 1.65
C LEU A 185 2.42 -2.50 2.30
N GLY A 186 2.97 -1.29 2.24
CA GLY A 186 4.25 -0.97 2.87
C GLY A 186 5.46 -1.60 2.20
N LEU A 187 5.35 -2.10 0.96
CA LEU A 187 6.50 -2.60 0.19
C LEU A 187 7.50 -1.47 0.02
N ASP A 188 8.80 -1.76 -0.01
CA ASP A 188 9.80 -0.74 -0.27
C ASP A 188 9.84 -0.34 -1.76
N SER A 189 10.55 0.75 -2.07
CA SER A 189 10.61 1.26 -3.43
C SER A 189 11.28 0.27 -4.39
N ASP A 190 12.24 -0.53 -3.94
CA ASP A 190 12.98 -1.46 -4.78
C ASP A 190 12.13 -2.70 -5.09
N GLU A 191 11.39 -3.21 -4.11
CA GLU A 191 10.38 -4.25 -4.25
C GLU A 191 9.31 -3.85 -5.25
N VAL A 192 8.78 -2.62 -5.15
CA VAL A 192 7.79 -2.10 -6.10
C VAL A 192 8.38 -1.95 -7.50
N CYS A 193 9.60 -1.45 -7.63
CA CYS A 193 10.29 -1.35 -8.93
C CYS A 193 10.46 -2.73 -9.58
N ALA A 194 10.93 -3.71 -8.80
CA ALA A 194 11.11 -5.08 -9.27
C ALA A 194 9.77 -5.74 -9.66
N LEU A 195 8.74 -5.58 -8.82
CA LEU A 195 7.42 -6.18 -9.04
C LEU A 195 6.73 -5.59 -10.27
N LEU A 196 6.83 -4.27 -10.45
CA LEU A 196 6.15 -3.55 -11.54
C LEU A 196 7.02 -3.40 -12.80
N SER A 197 8.29 -3.80 -12.76
CA SER A 197 9.26 -3.58 -13.84
C SER A 197 9.40 -2.09 -14.20
N LEU A 198 9.49 -1.24 -13.17
CA LEU A 198 9.63 0.22 -13.29
C LEU A 198 11.05 0.66 -12.91
N THR A 199 11.49 1.78 -13.48
CA THR A 199 12.68 2.47 -12.98
C THR A 199 12.36 3.22 -11.69
N ALA A 200 13.36 3.40 -10.82
CA ALA A 200 13.20 4.16 -9.57
C ALA A 200 12.69 5.59 -9.79
N ALA A 201 13.10 6.23 -10.89
CA ALA A 201 12.61 7.55 -11.27
C ALA A 201 11.10 7.51 -11.63
N ASN A 202 10.68 6.54 -12.45
CA ASN A 202 9.27 6.41 -12.84
C ASN A 202 8.38 6.06 -11.64
N GLN A 203 8.84 5.15 -10.77
CA GLN A 203 8.14 4.79 -9.53
C GLN A 203 7.91 6.01 -8.63
N ARG A 204 8.95 6.83 -8.42
CA ARG A 204 8.85 8.08 -7.64
C ARG A 204 7.83 9.05 -8.24
N VAL A 205 7.85 9.23 -9.56
CA VAL A 205 6.91 10.12 -10.26
C VAL A 205 5.47 9.63 -10.12
N LEU A 206 5.23 8.33 -10.33
CA LEU A 206 3.89 7.74 -10.19
C LEU A 206 3.37 7.85 -8.76
N LEU A 207 4.21 7.55 -7.77
CA LEU A 207 3.86 7.65 -6.35
C LEU A 207 3.54 9.10 -5.97
N HIS A 208 4.39 10.04 -6.37
CA HIS A 208 4.21 11.45 -6.07
C HIS A 208 2.89 11.97 -6.67
N ARG A 209 2.63 11.69 -7.95
CA ARG A 209 1.39 12.10 -8.63
C ARG A 209 0.14 11.50 -7.99
N GLY A 210 0.18 10.21 -7.63
CA GLY A 210 -0.93 9.54 -6.97
C GLY A 210 -1.25 10.15 -5.60
N ARG A 211 -0.22 10.33 -4.75
CA ARG A 211 -0.37 10.97 -3.43
C ARG A 211 -0.85 12.42 -3.55
N ALA A 212 -0.36 13.14 -4.55
CA ALA A 212 -0.70 14.53 -4.77
C ALA A 212 -2.19 14.72 -5.07
N ARG A 213 -2.73 13.90 -5.97
CA ARG A 213 -4.15 13.93 -6.36
C ARG A 213 -5.07 13.52 -5.23
N ILE A 214 -4.71 12.48 -4.46
CA ILE A 214 -5.47 12.10 -3.26
C ILE A 214 -5.51 13.27 -2.27
N ARG A 215 -4.35 13.89 -1.99
CA ARG A 215 -4.28 15.00 -1.04
C ARG A 215 -5.12 16.20 -1.46
N GLU A 216 -5.08 16.58 -2.73
CA GLU A 216 -5.88 17.70 -3.26
C GLU A 216 -7.37 17.51 -2.95
N SER A 217 -7.91 16.32 -3.25
CA SER A 217 -9.30 15.99 -2.94
C SER A 217 -9.60 15.90 -1.44
N LEU A 218 -8.64 15.46 -0.62
CA LEU A 218 -8.81 15.45 0.84
C LEU A 218 -8.78 16.86 1.44
N ALA A 219 -7.91 17.74 0.94
CA ALA A 219 -7.80 19.12 1.39
C ALA A 219 -9.10 19.88 1.11
N GLU A 220 -9.63 19.79 -0.11
CA GLU A 220 -10.91 20.40 -0.49
C GLU A 220 -12.06 19.94 0.42
N TYR A 221 -12.10 18.65 0.77
CA TYR A 221 -13.13 18.11 1.65
C TYR A 221 -13.02 18.62 3.09
N LEU A 222 -11.79 18.72 3.61
CA LEU A 222 -11.54 19.15 4.98
C LEU A 222 -11.72 20.66 5.16
N GLU A 223 -11.32 21.48 4.18
CA GLU A 223 -11.52 22.94 4.19
C GLU A 223 -13.00 23.34 4.23
N VAL A 224 -13.90 22.50 3.72
CA VAL A 224 -15.35 22.76 3.74
C VAL A 224 -16.00 22.41 5.09
N ARG A 225 -15.35 21.59 5.93
CA ARG A 225 -15.95 20.98 7.12
C ARG A 225 -15.26 21.32 8.45
N VAL A 226 -14.05 21.86 8.40
CA VAL A 226 -13.24 22.29 9.56
C VAL A 226 -12.99 23.78 9.45
#